data_AF-A0A953CU50-F1
#
_entry.id   AF-A0A953CU50-F1
#
_cell.length_a   1.000
_cell.length_b   1.000
_cell.length_c   1.000
_cell.angle_alpha   90.00
_cell.angle_beta   90.00
_cell.angle_gamma   90.00
#
_symmetry.space_group_name_H-M   'P 1'
#
loop_
_entity.id
_entity.type
_entity.pdbx_description
1 polymer ?
#
loop_
_entity_poly.entity_id
_entity_poly.type
_entity_poly.pdbx_seq_one_letter_code
_entity_poly.pdbx_strand_id
1 'polypeptide(L)'
;MTFAINQATVFYADMPLFNVNCLLFIFLALTTLVLHTQIDQYEPIGTDILDGDWKYRPARSNHVEISGNTLTLYSDDANTGISVQHDLFPVKPGTLILVSAEVKCINVVPGKNTWSLARILFAQNDGKSDQWQLPHTVVKLTGDHDWKTYQTAFLIDEDTQSIKLYAQISQSTGLLKIRNIRVFPVLENEIYPTVKKIILTAWGGFFLLLAGSLLFAHQKNIVLRVTLLVPLISILAGTTVPSDIKISLLDEVKTQIHAESDTFKEMIPWDLDKVGHVFFFFLLGLIIRVTMADGSIFQIIAVVLMLAAGTEITQLYIEGRTPLPSDFYIDIAGAAAGIVLASLLGFIGGKVFAARK
;
A
#
# COMPACT_ATOMS: atom_id res chain seq x y z
N MET A 1 -58.33 -2.42 7.21
CA MET A 1 -57.55 -1.40 6.47
C MET A 1 -56.43 -0.78 7.32
N THR A 2 -55.92 -1.50 8.33
CA THR A 2 -55.03 -0.96 9.38
C THR A 2 -53.67 -1.66 9.45
N PHE A 3 -53.36 -2.50 8.46
CA PHE A 3 -52.11 -3.27 8.37
C PHE A 3 -51.12 -2.73 7.33
N ALA A 4 -51.55 -1.81 6.45
CA ALA A 4 -50.72 -1.27 5.37
C ALA A 4 -49.89 -0.03 5.76
N ILE A 5 -50.16 0.59 6.92
CA ILE A 5 -49.51 1.85 7.32
C ILE A 5 -48.17 1.60 8.06
N ASN A 6 -47.92 0.39 8.57
CA ASN A 6 -46.71 0.09 9.34
C ASN A 6 -45.49 -0.34 8.53
N GLN A 7 -45.58 -0.54 7.22
CA GLN A 7 -44.39 -0.85 6.40
C GLN A 7 -43.72 0.39 5.79
N ALA A 8 -44.46 1.49 5.59
CA ALA A 8 -43.91 2.71 5.02
C ALA A 8 -43.04 3.51 6.01
N THR A 9 -43.29 3.39 7.32
CA THR A 9 -42.57 4.11 8.38
C THR A 9 -41.21 3.49 8.72
N VAL A 10 -40.96 2.22 8.39
CA VAL A 10 -39.67 1.56 8.66
C VAL A 10 -38.62 1.89 7.57
N PHE A 11 -39.06 2.13 6.33
CA PHE A 11 -38.14 2.45 5.22
C PHE A 11 -37.49 3.84 5.31
N TYR A 12 -38.08 4.77 6.06
CA TYR A 12 -37.58 6.16 6.14
C TYR A 12 -36.56 6.41 7.26
N ALA A 13 -36.45 5.53 8.26
CA ALA A 13 -35.56 5.74 9.40
C ALA A 13 -34.08 5.41 9.11
N ASP A 14 -33.80 4.50 8.16
CA ASP A 14 -32.43 4.04 7.87
C ASP A 14 -31.75 4.76 6.69
N MET A 15 -32.49 5.51 5.87
CA MET A 15 -31.92 6.30 4.76
C MET A 15 -31.03 7.50 5.16
N PRO A 16 -31.29 8.26 6.24
CA PRO A 16 -30.50 9.46 6.51
C PRO A 16 -29.04 9.14 6.87
N LEU A 17 -28.78 8.05 7.61
CA LEU A 17 -27.41 7.71 8.04
C LEU A 17 -26.54 7.26 6.87
N PHE A 18 -27.08 6.47 5.95
CA PHE A 18 -26.36 6.03 4.75
C PHE A 18 -25.99 7.23 3.84
N ASN A 19 -26.93 8.15 3.62
CA ASN A 19 -26.67 9.35 2.84
C ASN A 19 -25.59 10.24 3.48
N VAL A 20 -25.61 10.36 4.82
CA VAL A 20 -24.57 11.09 5.57
C VAL A 20 -23.21 10.43 5.38
N ASN A 21 -23.11 9.09 5.47
CA ASN A 21 -21.85 8.38 5.24
C ASN A 21 -21.31 8.63 3.82
N CYS A 22 -22.16 8.58 2.79
CA CYS A 22 -21.72 8.86 1.42
C CYS A 22 -21.23 10.30 1.23
N LEU A 23 -21.96 11.29 1.76
CA LEU A 23 -21.55 12.69 1.69
C LEU A 23 -20.24 12.94 2.44
N LEU A 24 -20.10 12.39 3.64
CA LEU A 24 -18.89 12.49 4.43
C LEU A 24 -17.70 11.85 3.73
N PHE A 25 -17.88 10.67 3.12
CA PHE A 25 -16.85 10.01 2.32
C PHE A 25 -16.38 10.89 1.16
N ILE A 26 -17.31 11.43 0.37
CA ILE A 26 -16.97 12.29 -0.78
C ILE A 26 -16.21 13.53 -0.32
N PHE A 27 -16.69 14.20 0.73
CA PHE A 27 -16.03 15.37 1.29
C PHE A 27 -14.62 15.04 1.78
N LEU A 28 -14.46 13.94 2.52
CA LEU A 28 -13.17 13.54 3.08
C LEU A 28 -12.19 13.11 1.99
N ALA A 29 -12.64 12.36 0.98
CA ALA A 29 -11.84 11.97 -0.18
C ALA A 29 -11.33 13.19 -0.95
N LEU A 30 -12.22 14.13 -1.30
CA LEU A 30 -11.85 15.36 -2.02
C LEU A 30 -10.87 16.21 -1.20
N THR A 31 -11.16 16.41 0.09
CA THR A 31 -10.27 17.18 0.99
C THR A 31 -8.89 16.53 1.08
N THR A 32 -8.83 15.19 1.20
CA THR A 32 -7.57 14.44 1.27
C THR A 32 -6.74 14.64 0.01
N LEU A 33 -7.35 14.53 -1.18
CA LEU A 33 -6.66 14.69 -2.46
C LEU A 33 -6.19 16.13 -2.69
N VAL A 34 -7.02 17.13 -2.36
CA VAL A 34 -6.63 18.55 -2.46
C VAL A 34 -5.47 18.86 -1.53
N LEU A 35 -5.52 18.46 -0.26
CA LEU A 35 -4.43 18.72 0.67
C LEU A 35 -3.15 17.97 0.30
N HIS A 36 -3.26 16.73 -0.18
CA HIS A 36 -2.11 15.95 -0.62
C HIS A 36 -1.40 16.57 -1.83
N THR A 37 -2.15 17.26 -2.70
CA THR A 37 -1.57 17.92 -3.89
C THR A 37 -1.07 19.34 -3.62
N GLN A 38 -1.54 19.98 -2.54
CA GLN A 38 -1.19 21.37 -2.22
C GLN A 38 -0.13 21.49 -1.12
N ILE A 39 0.04 20.46 -0.29
CA ILE A 39 0.95 20.47 0.85
C ILE A 39 1.99 19.39 0.65
N ASP A 40 3.15 19.81 0.16
CA ASP A 40 4.32 18.94 0.05
C ASP A 40 4.87 18.63 1.45
N GLN A 41 5.31 17.39 1.64
CA GLN A 41 5.97 16.97 2.88
C GLN A 41 7.33 17.64 3.06
N TYR A 42 8.04 17.89 1.95
CA TYR A 42 9.42 18.35 1.94
C TYR A 42 9.59 19.54 1.02
N GLU A 43 10.25 20.58 1.52
CA GLU A 43 10.58 21.79 0.77
C GLU A 43 12.09 21.81 0.45
N PRO A 44 12.49 21.95 -0.83
CA PRO A 44 13.90 22.01 -1.19
C PRO A 44 14.54 23.31 -0.71
N ILE A 45 15.68 23.19 -0.02
CA ILE A 45 16.44 24.32 0.55
C ILE A 45 17.79 24.56 -0.14
N GLY A 46 18.07 23.85 -1.22
CA GLY A 46 19.33 23.96 -1.95
C GLY A 46 19.24 23.39 -3.36
N THR A 47 20.38 23.41 -4.05
CA THR A 47 20.51 22.83 -5.39
C THR A 47 20.57 21.31 -5.33
N ASP A 48 20.36 20.68 -6.48
CA ASP A 48 20.59 19.24 -6.62
C ASP A 48 22.06 18.95 -6.31
N ILE A 49 22.31 17.95 -5.47
CA ILE A 49 23.66 17.54 -5.08
C ILE A 49 24.15 16.34 -5.90
N LEU A 50 23.35 15.88 -6.86
CA LEU A 50 23.76 14.92 -7.88
C LEU A 50 24.69 15.62 -8.89
N ASP A 51 25.99 15.31 -8.84
CA ASP A 51 26.99 15.83 -9.79
C ASP A 51 28.04 14.77 -10.16
N GLY A 52 28.57 14.83 -11.37
CA GLY A 52 29.57 13.91 -11.90
C GLY A 52 28.99 12.70 -12.63
N ASP A 53 29.85 11.71 -12.86
CA ASP A 53 29.52 10.50 -13.62
C ASP A 53 29.35 9.27 -12.72
N TRP A 54 28.44 8.38 -13.14
CA TRP A 54 28.25 7.07 -12.56
C TRP A 54 29.51 6.19 -12.67
N LYS A 55 29.95 5.62 -11.55
CA LYS A 55 31.08 4.69 -11.47
C LYS A 55 30.58 3.25 -11.42
N TYR A 56 31.08 2.39 -12.29
CA TYR A 56 30.75 0.96 -12.29
C TYR A 56 31.92 0.09 -12.77
N ARG A 57 31.90 -1.17 -12.38
CA ARG A 57 32.80 -2.21 -12.91
C ARG A 57 31.94 -3.31 -13.54
N PRO A 58 31.91 -3.44 -14.88
CA PRO A 58 31.10 -4.46 -15.52
C PRO A 58 31.62 -5.86 -15.19
N ALA A 59 30.71 -6.78 -14.83
CA ALA A 59 30.95 -8.21 -14.85
C ALA A 59 30.71 -8.76 -16.27
N ARG A 60 31.24 -9.92 -16.63
CA ARG A 60 31.31 -10.40 -18.02
C ARG A 60 29.97 -10.46 -18.78
N SER A 61 28.85 -10.73 -18.11
CA SER A 61 27.51 -10.84 -18.72
C SER A 61 26.55 -9.69 -18.35
N ASN A 62 26.88 -8.93 -17.31
CA ASN A 62 26.06 -7.80 -16.85
C ASN A 62 26.44 -6.53 -17.62
N HIS A 63 25.45 -5.74 -18.02
CA HIS A 63 25.72 -4.48 -18.73
C HIS A 63 25.03 -3.29 -18.07
N VAL A 64 25.75 -2.17 -18.10
CA VAL A 64 25.23 -0.84 -17.77
C VAL A 64 25.15 -0.06 -19.08
N GLU A 65 24.01 0.54 -19.35
CA GLU A 65 23.84 1.50 -20.45
C GLU A 65 23.38 2.84 -19.87
N ILE A 66 24.07 3.91 -20.22
CA ILE A 66 23.67 5.28 -19.90
C ILE A 66 23.29 5.93 -21.23
N SER A 67 21.99 6.15 -21.44
CA SER A 67 21.46 6.75 -22.67
C SER A 67 20.58 7.94 -22.33
N GLY A 68 21.06 9.14 -22.66
CA GLY A 68 20.43 10.39 -22.24
C GLY A 68 20.34 10.49 -20.71
N ASN A 69 19.13 10.70 -20.18
CA ASN A 69 18.87 10.75 -18.73
C ASN A 69 18.43 9.39 -18.15
N THR A 70 18.68 8.28 -18.84
CA THR A 70 18.26 6.94 -18.38
C THR A 70 19.47 6.06 -18.11
N LEU A 71 19.58 5.61 -16.87
CA LEU A 71 20.49 4.56 -16.42
C LEU A 71 19.78 3.21 -16.54
N THR A 72 20.33 2.29 -17.32
CA THR A 72 19.82 0.93 -17.48
C THR A 72 20.83 -0.06 -16.95
N LEU A 73 20.39 -0.90 -16.02
CA LEU A 73 21.13 -2.04 -15.51
C LEU A 73 20.45 -3.31 -16.00
N TYR A 74 21.26 -4.25 -16.46
CA TYR A 74 20.81 -5.58 -16.84
C TYR A 74 21.69 -6.64 -16.20
N SER A 75 21.03 -7.68 -15.67
CA SER A 75 21.67 -8.85 -15.11
C SER A 75 20.98 -10.11 -15.63
N ASP A 76 21.75 -11.05 -16.15
CA ASP A 76 21.28 -12.38 -16.58
C ASP A 76 21.70 -13.49 -15.62
N ASP A 77 22.57 -13.20 -14.65
CA ASP A 77 23.11 -14.15 -13.69
C ASP A 77 22.59 -13.87 -12.28
N ALA A 78 21.83 -14.83 -11.74
CA ALA A 78 21.28 -14.77 -10.38
C ALA A 78 22.35 -14.90 -9.28
N ASN A 79 23.58 -15.32 -9.60
CA ASN A 79 24.66 -15.51 -8.63
C ASN A 79 25.57 -14.29 -8.48
N THR A 80 25.61 -13.43 -9.51
CA THR A 80 26.37 -12.19 -9.50
C THR A 80 25.44 -10.98 -9.43
N GLY A 81 26.01 -9.79 -9.34
CA GLY A 81 25.23 -8.57 -9.31
C GLY A 81 25.92 -7.48 -10.11
N ILE A 82 25.13 -6.48 -10.46
CA ILE A 82 25.62 -5.23 -11.06
C ILE A 82 25.29 -4.10 -10.10
N SER A 83 26.29 -3.25 -9.86
CA SER A 83 26.16 -2.08 -9.01
C SER A 83 26.83 -0.92 -9.69
N VAL A 84 26.09 0.18 -9.74
CA VAL A 84 26.56 1.49 -10.21
C VAL A 84 26.50 2.42 -9.01
N GLN A 85 27.60 3.12 -8.77
CA GLN A 85 27.78 4.02 -7.64
C GLN A 85 27.93 5.45 -8.14
N HIS A 86 27.35 6.38 -7.40
CA HIS A 86 27.52 7.81 -7.58
C HIS A 86 27.93 8.44 -6.26
N ASP A 87 29.08 9.10 -6.22
CA ASP A 87 29.51 9.81 -5.02
C ASP A 87 28.80 11.17 -5.00
N LEU A 88 28.19 11.52 -3.87
CA LEU A 88 27.47 12.78 -3.70
C LEU A 88 28.35 13.81 -2.99
N PHE A 89 28.06 15.10 -3.21
CA PHE A 89 28.75 16.15 -2.47
C PHE A 89 28.53 16.01 -0.95
N PRO A 90 29.55 16.33 -0.13
CA PRO A 90 29.40 16.31 1.31
C PRO A 90 28.31 17.28 1.77
N VAL A 91 27.50 16.83 2.72
CA VAL A 91 26.45 17.64 3.34
C VAL A 91 26.67 17.66 4.84
N LYS A 92 26.28 18.76 5.50
CA LYS A 92 26.39 18.90 6.95
C LYS A 92 25.54 17.83 7.65
N PRO A 93 26.03 17.23 8.74
CA PRO A 93 25.20 16.42 9.61
C PRO A 93 23.93 17.13 10.08
N GLY A 94 22.89 16.36 10.35
CA GLY A 94 21.55 16.87 10.71
C GLY A 94 20.74 17.41 9.53
N THR A 95 21.30 17.45 8.32
CA THR A 95 20.54 17.83 7.11
C THR A 95 19.65 16.67 6.67
N LEU A 96 18.44 16.96 6.21
CA LEU A 96 17.57 15.97 5.58
C LEU A 96 17.78 15.99 4.06
N ILE A 97 18.04 14.83 3.46
CA ILE A 97 18.24 14.67 2.02
C ILE A 97 17.08 13.89 1.42
N LEU A 98 16.36 14.49 0.47
CA LEU A 98 15.36 13.79 -0.32
C LEU A 98 15.99 13.23 -1.59
N VAL A 99 15.93 11.90 -1.74
CA VAL A 99 16.28 11.22 -2.98
C VAL A 99 14.98 10.87 -3.71
N SER A 100 14.88 11.26 -4.97
CA SER A 100 13.74 10.94 -5.84
C SER A 100 14.23 10.38 -7.17
N ALA A 101 13.56 9.35 -7.68
CA ALA A 101 13.86 8.78 -8.99
C ALA A 101 12.61 8.16 -9.62
N GLU A 102 12.52 8.22 -10.95
CA GLU A 102 11.58 7.40 -11.71
C GLU A 102 12.24 6.06 -12.03
N VAL A 103 11.55 4.98 -11.73
CA VAL A 103 12.09 3.62 -11.83
C VAL A 103 11.12 2.72 -12.59
N LYS A 104 11.68 1.87 -13.45
CA LYS A 104 10.98 0.81 -14.19
C LYS A 104 11.74 -0.50 -14.04
N CYS A 105 11.03 -1.59 -13.77
CA CYS A 105 11.59 -2.94 -13.69
C CYS A 105 10.94 -3.82 -14.76
N ILE A 106 11.75 -4.68 -15.39
CA ILE A 106 11.26 -5.68 -16.33
C ILE A 106 11.83 -7.03 -15.92
N ASN A 107 10.94 -7.98 -15.63
CA ASN A 107 11.24 -9.36 -15.28
C ASN A 107 12.34 -9.49 -14.21
N VAL A 108 12.28 -8.68 -13.15
CA VAL A 108 13.26 -8.75 -12.06
C VAL A 108 12.96 -9.98 -11.20
N VAL A 109 13.76 -11.03 -11.32
CA VAL A 109 13.58 -12.24 -10.52
C VAL A 109 14.47 -12.14 -9.28
N PRO A 110 13.90 -12.12 -8.06
CA PRO A 110 14.69 -12.03 -6.84
C PRO A 110 15.53 -13.31 -6.64
N GLY A 111 16.70 -13.13 -6.02
CA GLY A 111 17.53 -14.23 -5.55
C GLY A 111 17.09 -14.75 -4.18
N LYS A 112 17.95 -15.57 -3.56
CA LYS A 112 17.64 -16.26 -2.29
C LYS A 112 17.52 -15.34 -1.08
N ASN A 113 18.26 -14.22 -1.06
CA ASN A 113 18.26 -13.34 0.10
C ASN A 113 17.28 -12.18 -0.10
N THR A 114 16.78 -11.60 0.99
CA THR A 114 15.84 -10.47 0.94
C THR A 114 16.42 -9.20 0.31
N TRP A 115 17.75 -9.11 0.21
CA TRP A 115 18.46 -8.04 -0.49
C TRP A 115 18.82 -8.37 -1.94
N SER A 116 18.51 -9.57 -2.41
CA SER A 116 18.83 -10.05 -3.75
C SER A 116 17.76 -9.63 -4.77
N LEU A 117 17.69 -8.33 -5.07
CA LEU A 117 16.67 -7.75 -5.95
C LEU A 117 17.16 -6.44 -6.59
N ALA A 118 16.31 -5.79 -7.39
CA ALA A 118 16.58 -4.48 -7.97
C ALA A 118 16.35 -3.37 -6.93
N ARG A 119 17.33 -2.48 -6.72
CA ARG A 119 17.28 -1.48 -5.65
C ARG A 119 18.02 -0.19 -5.97
N ILE A 120 17.54 0.89 -5.37
CA ILE A 120 18.29 2.15 -5.22
C ILE A 120 18.56 2.36 -3.74
N LEU A 121 19.82 2.60 -3.39
CA LEU A 121 20.25 2.80 -2.02
C LEU A 121 20.95 4.15 -1.85
N PHE A 122 20.76 4.75 -0.69
CA PHE A 122 21.45 5.94 -0.22
C PHE A 122 22.32 5.53 0.98
N ALA A 123 23.63 5.45 0.79
CA ALA A 123 24.55 5.02 1.84
C ALA A 123 25.30 6.21 2.42
N GLN A 124 25.36 6.24 3.76
CA GLN A 124 26.19 7.16 4.52
C GLN A 124 27.48 6.42 4.91
N ASN A 125 28.62 7.07 4.81
CA ASN A 125 29.93 6.47 5.04
C ASN A 125 30.72 7.29 6.06
N ASP A 126 31.27 6.61 7.07
CA ASP A 126 31.98 7.17 8.22
C ASP A 126 33.50 7.40 7.97
N GLY A 127 33.93 7.31 6.70
CA GLY A 127 35.33 7.31 6.29
C GLY A 127 36.00 5.92 6.29
N LYS A 128 35.34 4.88 6.83
CA LYS A 128 35.83 3.50 6.84
C LYS A 128 34.94 2.59 6.02
N SER A 129 33.64 2.61 6.27
CA SER A 129 32.65 1.73 5.64
C SER A 129 31.31 2.41 5.48
N ASP A 130 30.55 1.92 4.51
CA ASP A 130 29.15 2.31 4.37
C ASP A 130 28.34 1.75 5.57
N GLN A 131 27.53 2.60 6.17
CA GLN A 131 26.80 2.35 7.41
C GLN A 131 25.41 1.77 7.09
N TRP A 132 25.36 0.47 6.80
CA TRP A 132 24.14 -0.23 6.38
C TRP A 132 23.07 -0.38 7.48
N GLN A 133 23.42 -0.10 8.73
CA GLN A 133 22.48 -0.04 9.85
C GLN A 133 21.61 1.23 9.83
N LEU A 134 22.06 2.28 9.15
CA LEU A 134 21.27 3.49 8.96
C LEU A 134 20.21 3.28 7.87
N PRO A 135 19.09 4.03 7.88
CA PRO A 135 18.15 4.03 6.77
C PRO A 135 18.87 4.34 5.46
N HIS A 136 18.77 3.42 4.50
CA HIS A 136 19.56 3.50 3.26
C HIS A 136 18.79 3.05 2.02
N THR A 137 17.52 2.67 2.13
CA THR A 137 16.75 2.16 1.00
C THR A 137 15.86 3.25 0.42
N VAL A 138 16.08 3.61 -0.85
CA VAL A 138 15.15 4.46 -1.61
C VAL A 138 14.03 3.59 -2.19
N VAL A 139 14.39 2.47 -2.82
CA VAL A 139 13.42 1.52 -3.37
C VAL A 139 14.02 0.11 -3.45
N LYS A 140 13.15 -0.90 -3.32
CA LYS A 140 13.40 -2.33 -3.57
C LYS A 140 12.26 -2.87 -4.42
N LEU A 141 12.56 -3.50 -5.55
CA LEU A 141 11.56 -3.95 -6.53
C LEU A 141 11.86 -5.37 -7.04
N THR A 142 10.79 -6.09 -7.36
CA THR A 142 10.80 -7.43 -7.95
C THR A 142 9.67 -7.54 -8.96
N GLY A 143 9.83 -8.36 -10.00
CA GLY A 143 8.86 -8.51 -11.09
C GLY A 143 8.87 -7.33 -12.05
N ASP A 144 7.71 -7.07 -12.63
CA ASP A 144 7.48 -5.99 -13.59
C ASP A 144 6.85 -4.77 -12.92
N HIS A 145 7.45 -3.61 -13.14
CA HIS A 145 6.90 -2.33 -12.72
C HIS A 145 7.08 -1.33 -13.85
N ASP A 146 6.02 -0.69 -14.31
CA ASP A 146 6.16 0.43 -15.24
C ASP A 146 6.73 1.67 -14.51
N TRP A 147 7.05 2.72 -15.28
CA TRP A 147 7.61 3.96 -14.73
C TRP A 147 6.79 4.50 -13.57
N LYS A 148 7.42 4.57 -12.39
CA LYS A 148 6.85 5.13 -11.18
C LYS A 148 7.91 5.94 -10.43
N THR A 149 7.50 7.04 -9.84
CA THR A 149 8.36 7.86 -8.98
C THR A 149 8.43 7.26 -7.59
N TYR A 150 9.65 7.09 -7.09
CA TYR A 150 9.95 6.70 -5.72
C TYR A 150 10.73 7.83 -5.06
N GLN A 151 10.44 8.07 -3.78
CA GLN A 151 11.14 9.09 -3.01
C GLN A 151 11.27 8.69 -1.55
N THR A 152 12.44 8.97 -0.97
CA THR A 152 12.72 8.73 0.45
C THR A 152 13.63 9.83 0.96
N ALA A 153 13.34 10.33 2.17
CA ALA A 153 14.17 11.30 2.86
C ALA A 153 15.08 10.61 3.87
N PHE A 154 16.34 11.06 3.96
CA PHE A 154 17.37 10.50 4.83
C PHE A 154 17.98 11.60 5.69
N LEU A 155 18.00 11.40 7.00
CA LEU A 155 18.72 12.28 7.91
C LEU A 155 20.21 11.94 7.87
N ILE A 156 21.05 12.95 7.66
CA ILE A 156 22.50 12.77 7.69
C ILE A 156 22.99 12.63 9.12
N ASP A 157 23.61 11.50 9.42
CA ASP A 157 24.16 11.16 10.74
C ASP A 157 25.42 11.97 11.07
N GLU A 158 25.68 12.20 12.36
CA GLU A 158 26.82 12.99 12.86
C GLU A 158 28.18 12.47 12.40
N ASP A 159 28.33 11.15 12.27
CA ASP A 159 29.59 10.52 11.89
C ASP A 159 29.79 10.44 10.37
N THR A 160 28.86 10.97 9.57
CA THR A 160 28.90 10.87 8.10
C THR A 160 29.98 11.78 7.51
N GLN A 161 30.94 11.18 6.81
CA GLN A 161 32.00 11.89 6.09
C GLN A 161 31.74 11.96 4.59
N SER A 162 31.08 10.95 4.02
CA SER A 162 30.71 10.92 2.60
C SER A 162 29.41 10.18 2.39
N ILE A 163 28.76 10.46 1.26
CA ILE A 163 27.46 9.92 0.92
C ILE A 163 27.54 9.35 -0.50
N LYS A 164 26.89 8.21 -0.71
CA LYS A 164 26.87 7.51 -2.00
C LYS A 164 25.46 7.11 -2.37
N LEU A 165 25.14 7.23 -3.64
CA LEU A 165 23.94 6.65 -4.24
C LEU A 165 24.32 5.38 -4.99
N TYR A 166 23.58 4.31 -4.78
CA TYR A 166 23.77 3.05 -5.49
C TYR A 166 22.52 2.70 -6.28
N ALA A 167 22.71 2.28 -7.53
CA ALA A 167 21.71 1.58 -8.32
C ALA A 167 22.20 0.14 -8.53
N GLN A 168 21.40 -0.86 -8.19
CA GLN A 168 21.85 -2.25 -8.19
C GLN A 168 20.79 -3.24 -8.64
N ILE A 169 21.24 -4.29 -9.33
CA ILE A 169 20.56 -5.58 -9.42
C ILE A 169 21.49 -6.56 -8.71
N SER A 170 21.16 -6.91 -7.46
CA SER A 170 22.03 -7.71 -6.60
C SER A 170 21.59 -9.17 -6.64
N GLN A 171 22.45 -10.10 -7.08
CA GLN A 171 22.16 -11.55 -7.03
C GLN A 171 20.77 -11.91 -7.56
N SER A 172 20.39 -11.26 -8.66
CA SER A 172 19.07 -11.33 -9.27
C SER A 172 19.22 -11.11 -10.77
N THR A 173 18.20 -11.51 -11.53
CA THR A 173 18.14 -11.32 -12.98
C THR A 173 17.09 -10.29 -13.33
N GLY A 174 17.13 -9.80 -14.57
CA GLY A 174 16.18 -8.87 -15.13
C GLY A 174 16.79 -7.51 -15.44
N LEU A 175 15.93 -6.52 -15.55
CA LEU A 175 16.30 -5.19 -16.01
C LEU A 175 15.73 -4.11 -15.09
N LEU A 176 16.60 -3.17 -14.71
CA LEU A 176 16.29 -1.99 -13.91
C LEU A 176 16.61 -0.75 -14.74
N LYS A 177 15.61 0.11 -14.94
CA LYS A 177 15.73 1.40 -15.62
C LYS A 177 15.42 2.52 -14.64
N ILE A 178 16.26 3.54 -14.65
CA ILE A 178 16.18 4.66 -13.72
C ILE A 178 16.37 5.95 -14.50
N ARG A 179 15.53 6.95 -14.27
CA ARG A 179 15.66 8.28 -14.87
C ARG A 179 15.19 9.37 -13.91
N ASN A 180 15.47 10.62 -14.25
CA ASN A 180 15.05 11.81 -13.47
C ASN A 180 15.45 11.69 -11.99
N ILE A 181 16.66 11.17 -11.74
CA ILE A 181 17.22 11.07 -10.39
C ILE A 181 17.50 12.49 -9.92
N ARG A 182 17.05 12.78 -8.71
CA ARG A 182 17.19 14.07 -8.06
C ARG A 182 17.54 13.87 -6.60
N VAL A 183 18.50 14.63 -6.10
CA VAL A 183 18.95 14.54 -4.72
C VAL A 183 19.06 15.95 -4.15
N PHE A 184 18.15 16.33 -3.24
CA PHE A 184 18.13 17.69 -2.69
C PHE A 184 18.22 17.69 -1.16
N PRO A 185 18.91 18.67 -0.57
CA PRO A 185 18.65 19.02 0.82
C PRO A 185 17.24 19.62 0.94
N VAL A 186 16.51 19.14 1.93
CA VAL A 186 15.12 19.54 2.19
C VAL A 186 14.91 19.91 3.65
N LEU A 187 13.87 20.68 3.91
CA LEU A 187 13.25 20.80 5.23
C LEU A 187 11.91 20.06 5.22
N GLU A 188 11.56 19.45 6.34
CA GLU A 188 10.20 18.96 6.53
C GLU A 188 9.26 20.15 6.75
N ASN A 189 8.16 20.19 5.99
CA ASN A 189 7.17 21.23 6.14
C ASN A 189 6.48 21.11 7.50
N GLU A 190 6.57 22.14 8.34
CA GLU A 190 6.04 22.12 9.72
C GLU A 190 4.52 21.88 9.79
N ILE A 191 3.78 22.21 8.73
CA ILE A 191 2.32 22.04 8.66
C ILE A 191 1.95 20.60 8.30
N TYR A 192 2.79 19.90 7.53
CA TYR A 192 2.48 18.57 7.00
C TYR A 192 2.17 17.53 8.08
N PRO A 193 2.95 17.37 9.17
CA PRO A 193 2.63 16.41 10.23
C PRO A 193 1.25 16.64 10.87
N THR A 194 0.88 17.91 11.05
CA THR A 194 -0.42 18.29 11.60
C THR A 194 -1.55 17.91 10.64
N VAL A 195 -1.40 18.23 9.35
CA VAL A 195 -2.37 17.87 8.30
C VAL A 195 -2.52 16.35 8.19
N LYS A 196 -1.41 15.62 8.11
CA LYS A 196 -1.38 14.15 8.12
C LYS A 196 -2.18 13.59 9.30
N LYS A 197 -1.91 14.08 10.52
CA LYS A 197 -2.60 13.63 11.73
C LYS A 197 -4.10 13.92 11.69
N ILE A 198 -4.51 15.12 11.27
CA ILE A 198 -5.93 15.51 11.17
C ILE A 198 -6.66 14.60 10.17
N ILE A 199 -6.08 14.40 8.98
CA ILE A 199 -6.67 13.59 7.92
C ILE A 199 -6.78 12.13 8.34
N LEU A 200 -5.72 11.54 8.89
CA LEU A 200 -5.76 10.15 9.38
C LEU A 200 -6.77 9.98 10.53
N THR A 201 -6.88 10.96 11.43
CA THR A 201 -7.88 10.95 12.51
C THR A 201 -9.30 11.02 11.95
N ALA A 202 -9.54 11.86 10.94
CA ALA A 202 -10.82 11.99 10.28
C ALA A 202 -11.22 10.69 9.55
N TRP A 203 -10.29 10.05 8.84
CA TRP A 203 -10.51 8.73 8.23
C TRP A 203 -10.79 7.65 9.27
N GLY A 204 -10.03 7.62 10.37
CA GLY A 204 -10.30 6.71 11.49
C GLY A 204 -11.72 6.91 12.06
N GLY A 205 -12.12 8.16 12.27
CA GLY A 205 -13.49 8.50 12.69
C GLY A 205 -14.54 8.04 11.67
N PHE A 206 -14.31 8.27 10.38
CA PHE A 206 -15.19 7.81 9.31
C PHE A 206 -15.35 6.28 9.31
N PHE A 207 -14.25 5.51 9.39
CA PHE A 207 -14.32 4.06 9.41
C PHE A 207 -15.02 3.53 10.66
N LEU A 208 -14.83 4.17 11.82
CA LEU A 208 -15.57 3.84 13.04
C LEU A 208 -17.08 4.11 12.90
N LEU A 209 -17.45 5.24 12.29
CA LEU A 209 -18.86 5.56 12.00
C LEU A 209 -19.46 4.57 11.00
N LEU A 210 -18.73 4.23 9.94
CA LEU A 210 -19.17 3.25 8.94
C LEU A 210 -19.33 1.86 9.58
N ALA A 211 -18.34 1.38 10.32
CA ALA A 211 -18.41 0.11 11.04
C ALA A 211 -19.55 0.11 12.07
N GLY A 212 -19.69 1.19 12.85
CA GLY A 212 -20.79 1.35 13.80
C GLY A 212 -22.15 1.28 13.12
N SER A 213 -22.31 1.96 11.97
CA SER A 213 -23.57 1.91 11.22
C SER A 213 -23.92 0.49 10.77
N LEU A 214 -22.93 -0.34 10.42
CA LEU A 214 -23.15 -1.73 10.03
C LEU A 214 -23.44 -2.64 11.23
N LEU A 215 -22.74 -2.44 12.35
CA LEU A 215 -22.87 -3.28 13.54
C LEU A 215 -24.18 -3.04 14.30
N PHE A 216 -24.63 -1.78 14.31
CA PHE A 216 -25.86 -1.38 15.00
C PHE A 216 -27.08 -1.30 14.07
N ALA A 217 -26.92 -1.54 12.76
CA ALA A 217 -28.04 -1.74 11.87
C ALA A 217 -28.84 -2.98 12.28
N HIS A 218 -30.10 -2.77 12.67
CA HIS A 218 -31.05 -3.80 13.11
C HIS A 218 -30.66 -4.61 14.38
N GLN A 219 -31.66 -5.25 14.98
CA GLN A 219 -31.49 -6.17 16.13
C GLN A 219 -30.84 -7.51 15.68
N LYS A 220 -29.58 -7.45 15.24
CA LYS A 220 -28.82 -8.63 14.79
C LYS A 220 -28.13 -9.33 15.96
N ASN A 221 -27.91 -10.64 15.81
CA ASN A 221 -27.24 -11.49 16.78
C ASN A 221 -25.78 -11.03 17.00
N ILE A 222 -25.31 -11.07 18.25
CA ILE A 222 -23.94 -10.72 18.64
C ILE A 222 -22.89 -11.50 17.84
N VAL A 223 -23.18 -12.75 17.46
CA VAL A 223 -22.26 -13.57 16.66
C VAL A 223 -21.98 -12.91 15.31
N LEU A 224 -23.01 -12.44 14.60
CA LEU A 224 -22.81 -11.77 13.30
C LEU A 224 -22.01 -10.47 13.44
N ARG A 225 -22.22 -9.73 14.54
CA ARG A 225 -21.45 -8.50 14.82
C ARG A 225 -19.98 -8.80 15.02
N VAL A 226 -19.65 -9.80 15.84
CA VAL A 226 -18.27 -10.23 16.07
C VAL A 226 -17.64 -10.73 14.77
N THR A 227 -18.38 -11.55 14.00
CA THR A 227 -17.89 -12.06 12.71
C THR A 227 -17.64 -10.95 11.69
N LEU A 228 -18.45 -9.88 11.68
CA LEU A 228 -18.23 -8.71 10.81
C LEU A 228 -17.02 -7.85 11.25
N LEU A 229 -16.77 -7.76 12.56
CA LEU A 229 -15.62 -7.01 13.08
C LEU A 229 -14.28 -7.58 12.62
N VAL A 230 -14.17 -8.90 12.50
CA VAL A 230 -12.91 -9.56 12.10
C VAL A 230 -12.38 -9.06 10.75
N PRO A 231 -13.10 -9.16 9.62
CA PRO A 231 -12.60 -8.66 8.35
C PRO A 231 -12.42 -7.13 8.34
N LEU A 232 -13.27 -6.36 9.02
CA LEU A 232 -13.11 -4.90 9.12
C LEU A 232 -11.79 -4.53 9.81
N ILE A 233 -11.49 -5.13 10.95
CA ILE A 233 -10.24 -4.90 11.68
C ILE A 233 -9.05 -5.38 10.85
N SER A 234 -9.14 -6.54 10.20
CA SER A 234 -8.07 -7.05 9.34
C SER A 234 -7.77 -6.12 8.17
N ILE A 235 -8.79 -5.59 7.49
CA ILE A 235 -8.62 -4.64 6.37
C ILE A 235 -7.98 -3.34 6.88
N LEU A 236 -8.49 -2.78 7.97
CA LEU A 236 -7.97 -1.54 8.53
C LEU A 236 -6.52 -1.71 9.03
N ALA A 237 -6.22 -2.79 9.74
CA ALA A 237 -4.86 -3.09 10.19
C ALA A 237 -3.92 -3.34 9.01
N GLY A 238 -4.35 -4.14 8.02
CA GLY A 238 -3.55 -4.46 6.84
C GLY A 238 -3.21 -3.25 5.98
N THR A 239 -4.05 -2.20 6.00
CA THR A 239 -3.88 -0.98 5.19
C THR A 239 -3.22 0.16 5.96
N THR A 240 -3.43 0.25 7.28
CA THR A 240 -2.90 1.35 8.12
C THR A 240 -1.49 1.12 8.68
N VAL A 241 -1.02 -0.13 8.69
CA VAL A 241 0.32 -0.47 9.19
C VAL A 241 1.41 0.03 8.21
N PRO A 242 2.47 0.72 8.70
CA PRO A 242 3.63 1.10 7.90
C PRO A 242 4.24 -0.08 7.14
N SER A 243 4.81 0.19 5.95
CA SER A 243 5.29 -0.87 5.06
C SER A 243 6.34 -1.78 5.71
N ASP A 244 7.26 -1.23 6.51
CA ASP A 244 8.34 -2.01 7.12
C ASP A 244 7.81 -3.05 8.13
N ILE A 245 6.79 -2.66 8.90
CA ILE A 245 6.11 -3.56 9.85
C ILE A 245 5.32 -4.63 9.06
N LYS A 246 4.62 -4.22 8.00
CA LYS A 246 3.88 -5.17 7.14
C LYS A 246 4.82 -6.21 6.53
N ILE A 247 5.95 -5.79 5.97
CA ILE A 247 6.93 -6.71 5.36
C ILE A 247 7.44 -7.69 6.42
N SER A 248 7.80 -7.19 7.60
CA SER A 248 8.27 -8.04 8.71
C SER A 248 7.23 -9.09 9.12
N LEU A 249 5.95 -8.69 9.24
CA LEU A 249 4.86 -9.62 9.56
C LEU A 249 4.61 -10.62 8.43
N LEU A 250 4.68 -10.17 7.17
CA LEU A 250 4.44 -11.02 6.00
C LEU A 250 5.55 -12.06 5.83
N ASP A 251 6.80 -11.69 6.08
CA ASP A 251 7.94 -12.60 5.99
C ASP A 251 7.88 -13.68 7.07
N GLU A 252 7.45 -13.34 8.29
CA GLU A 252 7.18 -14.30 9.36
C GLU A 252 6.10 -15.30 8.92
N VAL A 253 4.97 -14.82 8.39
CA VAL A 253 3.88 -15.68 7.89
C VAL A 253 4.36 -16.56 6.73
N LYS A 254 5.06 -15.99 5.75
CA LYS A 254 5.63 -16.73 4.60
C LYS A 254 6.52 -17.88 5.05
N THR A 255 7.35 -17.62 6.06
CA THR A 255 8.26 -18.61 6.63
C THR A 255 7.47 -19.75 7.28
N GLN A 256 6.45 -19.43 8.09
CA GLN A 256 5.63 -20.43 8.77
C GLN A 256 4.84 -21.32 7.80
N ILE A 257 4.27 -20.73 6.74
CA ILE A 257 3.47 -21.49 5.77
C ILE A 257 4.29 -22.06 4.61
N HIS A 258 5.62 -21.89 4.63
CA HIS A 258 6.53 -22.31 3.55
C HIS A 258 6.07 -21.79 2.18
N ALA A 259 5.61 -20.54 2.14
CA ALA A 259 5.06 -19.90 0.95
C ALA A 259 6.04 -19.84 -0.23
N GLU A 260 7.34 -19.92 0.06
CA GLU A 260 8.39 -19.91 -0.95
C GLU A 260 8.62 -21.26 -1.63
N SER A 261 8.00 -22.33 -1.12
CA SER A 261 8.08 -23.66 -1.74
C SER A 261 7.46 -23.67 -3.13
N ASP A 262 8.07 -24.43 -4.04
CA ASP A 262 7.60 -24.55 -5.42
C ASP A 262 6.15 -25.06 -5.47
N THR A 263 5.79 -25.99 -4.58
CA THR A 263 4.44 -26.52 -4.43
C THR A 263 3.42 -25.45 -4.04
N PHE A 264 3.79 -24.51 -3.17
CA PHE A 264 2.90 -23.41 -2.78
C PHE A 264 2.71 -22.42 -3.93
N LYS A 265 3.79 -22.06 -4.64
CA LYS A 265 3.76 -21.14 -5.80
C LYS A 265 2.98 -21.72 -6.98
N GLU A 266 3.05 -23.03 -7.20
CA GLU A 266 2.23 -23.72 -8.20
C GLU A 266 0.75 -23.66 -7.86
N MET A 267 0.40 -23.78 -6.57
CA MET A 267 -0.99 -23.76 -6.10
C MET A 267 -1.58 -22.35 -6.06
N ILE A 268 -0.79 -21.36 -5.63
CA ILE A 268 -1.20 -19.97 -5.48
C ILE A 268 -0.15 -19.09 -6.20
N PRO A 269 -0.35 -18.82 -7.50
CA PRO A 269 0.61 -18.06 -8.30
C PRO A 269 0.56 -16.54 -8.04
N TRP A 270 -0.09 -16.12 -6.95
CA TRP A 270 -0.29 -14.71 -6.59
C TRP A 270 0.48 -14.38 -5.33
N ASP A 271 0.94 -13.13 -5.25
CA ASP A 271 1.57 -12.61 -4.04
C ASP A 271 0.61 -12.72 -2.85
N LEU A 272 1.11 -13.19 -1.71
CA LEU A 272 0.33 -13.33 -0.47
C LEU A 272 -0.39 -12.05 -0.05
N ASP A 273 0.20 -10.90 -0.35
CA ASP A 273 -0.41 -9.60 -0.09
C ASP A 273 -1.75 -9.45 -0.85
N LYS A 274 -1.74 -9.72 -2.16
CA LYS A 274 -2.94 -9.69 -3.02
C LYS A 274 -3.96 -10.75 -2.59
N VAL A 275 -3.50 -11.92 -2.17
CA VAL A 275 -4.36 -12.99 -1.63
C VAL A 275 -5.09 -12.50 -0.38
N GLY A 276 -4.38 -11.79 0.51
CA GLY A 276 -4.97 -11.18 1.71
C GLY A 276 -6.09 -10.20 1.37
N HIS A 277 -5.84 -9.29 0.43
CA HIS A 277 -6.85 -8.33 -0.08
C HIS A 277 -8.11 -9.04 -0.59
N VAL A 278 -7.97 -9.97 -1.54
CA VAL A 278 -9.10 -10.75 -2.08
C VAL A 278 -9.86 -11.46 -0.96
N PHE A 279 -9.14 -12.15 -0.07
CA PHE A 279 -9.73 -12.98 0.97
C PHE A 279 -10.54 -12.17 1.99
N PHE A 280 -9.96 -11.10 2.54
CA PHE A 280 -10.66 -10.31 3.57
C PHE A 280 -11.84 -9.54 3.00
N PHE A 281 -11.73 -9.00 1.78
CA PHE A 281 -12.88 -8.37 1.13
C PHE A 281 -13.95 -9.38 0.72
N PHE A 282 -13.58 -10.59 0.29
CA PHE A 282 -14.53 -11.68 0.06
C PHE A 282 -15.33 -12.01 1.31
N LEU A 283 -14.65 -12.20 2.46
CA LEU A 283 -15.32 -12.42 3.74
C LEU A 283 -16.23 -11.25 4.11
N LEU A 284 -15.75 -10.02 3.95
CA LEU A 284 -16.54 -8.81 4.20
C LEU A 284 -17.83 -8.81 3.35
N GLY A 285 -17.72 -9.02 2.04
CA GLY A 285 -18.86 -9.02 1.13
C GLY A 285 -19.89 -10.11 1.49
N LEU A 286 -19.42 -11.31 1.82
CA LEU A 286 -20.27 -12.41 2.28
C LEU A 286 -21.01 -12.05 3.57
N ILE A 287 -20.30 -11.56 4.58
CA ILE A 287 -20.86 -11.27 5.91
C ILE A 287 -21.77 -10.06 5.88
N ILE A 288 -21.42 -8.99 5.16
CA ILE A 288 -22.28 -7.81 4.99
C ILE A 288 -23.57 -8.22 4.28
N ARG A 289 -23.50 -9.07 3.23
CA ARG A 289 -24.71 -9.54 2.54
C ARG A 289 -25.66 -10.29 3.47
N VAL A 290 -25.13 -11.16 4.35
CA VAL A 290 -25.91 -11.88 5.37
C VAL A 290 -26.46 -10.92 6.42
N THR A 291 -25.66 -9.95 6.87
CA THR A 291 -26.06 -8.97 7.90
C THR A 291 -27.17 -8.07 7.38
N MET A 292 -27.03 -7.58 6.15
CA MET A 292 -27.98 -6.72 5.45
C MET A 292 -28.88 -7.55 4.50
N ALA A 293 -29.35 -8.72 4.95
CA ALA A 293 -30.19 -9.63 4.15
C ALA A 293 -31.38 -8.92 3.48
N ASP A 294 -32.03 -8.03 4.23
CA ASP A 294 -33.21 -7.26 3.83
C ASP A 294 -32.87 -5.85 3.31
N GLY A 295 -31.58 -5.49 3.29
CA GLY A 295 -31.08 -4.19 2.84
C GLY A 295 -30.99 -4.10 1.32
N SER A 296 -30.88 -2.86 0.83
CA SER A 296 -30.67 -2.61 -0.59
C SER A 296 -29.29 -3.09 -1.04
N ILE A 297 -29.22 -3.85 -2.14
CA ILE A 297 -27.94 -4.28 -2.73
C ILE A 297 -27.04 -3.07 -3.07
N PHE A 298 -27.65 -1.94 -3.44
CA PHE A 298 -26.93 -0.71 -3.72
C PHE A 298 -26.20 -0.17 -2.49
N GLN A 299 -26.82 -0.27 -1.30
CA GLN A 299 -26.18 0.15 -0.05
C GLN A 299 -24.96 -0.74 0.27
N ILE A 300 -25.10 -2.06 0.09
CA ILE A 300 -24.00 -3.01 0.30
C ILE A 300 -22.84 -2.69 -0.64
N ILE A 301 -23.11 -2.50 -1.93
CA ILE A 301 -22.10 -2.15 -2.93
C ILE A 301 -21.42 -0.82 -2.56
N ALA A 302 -22.19 0.20 -2.20
CA ALA A 302 -21.63 1.49 -1.82
C ALA A 302 -20.72 1.41 -0.57
N VAL A 303 -21.09 0.62 0.43
CA VAL A 303 -20.24 0.39 1.62
C VAL A 303 -18.90 -0.24 1.22
N VAL A 304 -18.93 -1.27 0.36
CA VAL A 304 -17.72 -1.92 -0.15
C VAL A 304 -16.85 -0.92 -0.92
N LEU A 305 -17.45 -0.12 -1.80
CA LEU A 305 -16.73 0.90 -2.57
C LEU A 305 -16.09 1.95 -1.67
N MET A 306 -16.82 2.44 -0.65
CA MET A 306 -16.28 3.42 0.30
C MET A 306 -15.13 2.83 1.13
N LEU A 307 -15.21 1.56 1.52
CA LEU A 307 -14.13 0.92 2.28
C LEU A 307 -12.89 0.74 1.40
N ALA A 308 -13.03 0.13 0.22
CA ALA A 308 -11.92 -0.11 -0.70
C ALA A 308 -11.24 1.19 -1.16
N ALA A 309 -12.03 2.19 -1.59
CA ALA A 309 -11.46 3.48 -2.00
C ALA A 309 -10.88 4.24 -0.79
N GLY A 310 -11.56 4.20 0.36
CA GLY A 310 -11.11 4.90 1.57
C GLY A 310 -9.77 4.36 2.06
N THR A 311 -9.58 3.04 2.07
CA THR A 311 -8.33 2.42 2.49
C THR A 311 -7.18 2.77 1.56
N GLU A 312 -7.41 2.80 0.24
CA GLU A 312 -6.39 3.24 -0.73
C GLU A 312 -6.07 4.73 -0.58
N ILE A 313 -7.07 5.61 -0.46
CA ILE A 313 -6.84 7.05 -0.28
C ILE A 313 -6.06 7.34 1.01
N THR A 314 -6.35 6.61 2.10
CA THR A 314 -5.66 6.78 3.38
C THR A 314 -4.16 6.44 3.26
N GLN A 315 -3.78 5.51 2.37
CA GLN A 315 -2.38 5.13 2.14
C GLN A 315 -1.50 6.26 1.60
N LEU A 316 -2.07 7.33 1.03
CA LEU A 316 -1.31 8.53 0.63
C LEU A 316 -0.54 9.18 1.80
N TYR A 317 -0.98 8.94 3.03
CA TYR A 317 -0.38 9.51 4.24
C TYR A 317 0.31 8.46 5.13
N ILE A 318 0.39 7.21 4.67
CA ILE A 318 1.02 6.11 5.42
C ILE A 318 2.41 5.86 4.84
N GLU A 319 3.42 5.90 5.72
CA GLU A 319 4.82 5.77 5.32
C GLU A 319 5.11 4.44 4.63
N GLY A 320 5.81 4.53 3.49
CA GLY A 320 6.18 3.40 2.66
C GLY A 320 5.01 2.73 1.91
N ARG A 321 3.78 3.23 2.05
CA ARG A 321 2.64 2.76 1.25
C ARG A 321 2.51 3.58 -0.01
N THR A 322 1.96 2.96 -1.04
CA THR A 322 1.50 3.69 -2.22
C THR A 322 0.15 3.14 -2.61
N PRO A 323 -0.89 3.98 -2.76
CA PRO A 323 -2.15 3.50 -3.31
C PRO A 323 -1.91 2.89 -4.69
N LEU A 324 -2.50 1.72 -4.91
CA LEU A 324 -2.46 1.04 -6.18
C LEU A 324 -3.89 0.91 -6.70
N PRO A 325 -4.19 1.46 -7.90
CA PRO A 325 -5.50 1.25 -8.50
C PRO A 325 -5.86 -0.23 -8.65
N SER A 326 -4.87 -1.12 -8.82
CA SER A 326 -5.08 -2.57 -8.84
C SER A 326 -5.69 -3.09 -7.54
N ASP A 327 -5.26 -2.59 -6.39
CA ASP A 327 -5.66 -3.12 -5.09
C ASP A 327 -7.13 -2.76 -4.82
N PHE A 328 -7.55 -1.55 -5.18
CA PHE A 328 -8.96 -1.15 -5.22
C PHE A 328 -9.84 -2.13 -6.04
N TYR A 329 -9.40 -2.50 -7.25
CA TYR A 329 -10.16 -3.43 -8.08
C TYR A 329 -10.18 -4.86 -7.51
N ILE A 330 -9.07 -5.30 -6.94
CA ILE A 330 -8.94 -6.61 -6.27
C ILE A 330 -9.89 -6.69 -5.08
N ASP A 331 -9.94 -5.64 -4.26
CA ASP A 331 -10.82 -5.52 -3.10
C ASP A 331 -12.31 -5.60 -3.50
N ILE A 332 -12.70 -4.84 -4.52
CA ILE A 332 -14.07 -4.87 -5.06
C ILE A 332 -14.42 -6.26 -5.60
N ALA A 333 -13.51 -6.88 -6.37
CA ALA A 333 -13.74 -8.19 -6.96
C ALA A 333 -13.93 -9.27 -5.87
N GLY A 334 -13.09 -9.25 -4.83
CA GLY A 334 -13.24 -10.12 -3.66
C GLY A 334 -14.61 -9.96 -3.02
N ALA A 335 -14.98 -8.73 -2.66
CA ALA A 335 -16.26 -8.45 -2.02
C ALA A 335 -17.47 -8.82 -2.89
N ALA A 336 -17.42 -8.52 -4.19
CA ALA A 336 -18.47 -8.89 -5.13
C ALA A 336 -18.66 -10.42 -5.19
N ALA A 337 -17.58 -11.20 -5.25
CA ALA A 337 -17.65 -12.66 -5.20
C ALA A 337 -18.30 -13.17 -3.91
N GLY A 338 -17.95 -12.57 -2.76
CA GLY A 338 -18.56 -12.90 -1.47
C GLY A 338 -20.07 -12.60 -1.44
N ILE A 339 -20.49 -11.44 -1.95
CA ILE A 339 -21.89 -11.04 -2.07
C ILE A 339 -22.69 -12.01 -2.96
N VAL A 340 -22.13 -12.38 -4.12
CA VAL A 340 -22.75 -13.32 -5.06
C VAL A 340 -22.92 -14.69 -4.41
N LEU A 341 -21.88 -15.22 -3.75
CA LEU A 341 -21.95 -16.51 -3.07
C LEU A 341 -23.02 -16.52 -1.97
N ALA A 342 -23.04 -15.49 -1.11
CA ALA A 342 -24.06 -15.36 -0.07
C ALA A 342 -25.48 -15.31 -0.65
N SER A 343 -25.65 -14.64 -1.80
CA SER A 343 -26.94 -14.56 -2.49
C SER A 343 -27.35 -15.90 -3.10
N LEU A 344 -26.43 -16.64 -3.71
CA LEU A 344 -26.68 -17.97 -4.30
C LEU A 344 -27.01 -19.03 -3.26
N LEU A 345 -26.36 -19.01 -2.10
CA LEU A 345 -26.61 -19.94 -1.00
C LEU A 345 -27.94 -19.73 -0.29
N GLY A 346 -28.77 -18.78 -0.77
CA GLY A 346 -30.11 -18.58 -0.22
C GLY A 346 -30.11 -17.93 1.16
N PHE A 347 -29.03 -17.23 1.55
CA PHE A 347 -29.05 -16.33 2.72
C PHE A 347 -29.90 -15.06 2.47
N ILE A 348 -30.66 -15.04 1.38
CA ILE A 348 -31.71 -14.08 1.06
C ILE A 348 -32.87 -14.30 2.05
N GLY A 349 -33.29 -13.21 2.71
CA GLY A 349 -34.27 -13.18 3.80
C GLY A 349 -35.40 -14.21 3.73
N GLY A 350 -35.55 -14.95 4.84
CA GLY A 350 -36.88 -15.29 5.38
C GLY A 350 -37.59 -16.57 4.91
N LYS A 351 -37.07 -17.39 3.98
CA LYS A 351 -37.77 -18.62 3.57
C LYS A 351 -37.24 -19.93 4.13
N VAL A 352 -36.02 -19.99 4.66
CA VAL A 352 -35.45 -21.26 5.14
C VAL A 352 -35.99 -21.69 6.52
N PHE A 353 -36.52 -20.77 7.34
CA PHE A 353 -37.11 -21.10 8.65
C PHE A 353 -38.65 -21.20 8.69
N ALA A 354 -39.35 -20.81 7.62
CA ALA A 354 -40.83 -20.88 7.58
C ALA A 354 -41.37 -22.21 7.02
N ALA A 355 -40.52 -23.07 6.43
CA ALA A 355 -40.93 -24.38 5.91
C ALA A 355 -40.91 -25.52 6.96
N ARG A 356 -40.66 -25.19 8.24
CA ARG A 356 -40.78 -26.10 9.38
C ARG A 356 -41.57 -25.44 10.51
N LYS A 357 -42.87 -25.25 10.30
CA LYS A 357 -43.85 -25.21 11.38
C LYS A 357 -45.20 -25.67 10.89
#